data_AF-A0A315VSI4-F1
#
_entry.id   AF-A0A315VSI4-F1
#
_cell.length_a   1.000
_cell.length_b   1.000
_cell.length_c   1.000
_cell.angle_alpha   90.00
_cell.angle_beta   90.00
_cell.angle_gamma   90.00
#
_symmetry.space_group_name_H-M   'P 1'
#
loop_
_entity.id
_entity.type
_entity.pdbx_description
1 polymer ?
#
loop_
_entity_poly.entity_id
_entity_poly.type
_entity_poly.pdbx_seq_one_letter_code
_entity_poly.pdbx_strand_id
1 'polypeptide(L)'
;MGTRLKVLSVFKKLHRTRMDVFREDERALTAAKLKINEEFKKNKNETSEENIEKMIKMGSDVEAVLRETVLQVEHVAENKL
;
A
#
# COMPACT_ATOMS: atom_id res chain seq x y z
N MET A 1 19.74 -5.72 -2.69
CA MET A 1 18.63 -6.34 -1.94
C MET A 1 17.87 -7.27 -2.87
N GLY A 2 17.67 -8.54 -2.52
CA GLY A 2 16.97 -9.51 -3.38
C GLY A 2 15.49 -9.18 -3.61
N THR A 3 14.92 -9.63 -4.73
CA THR A 3 13.55 -9.34 -5.17
C THR A 3 12.50 -9.62 -4.09
N ARG A 4 12.65 -10.75 -3.36
CA ARG A 4 11.78 -11.09 -2.23
C ARG A 4 11.74 -10.03 -1.12
N LEU A 5 12.87 -9.39 -0.81
CA LEU A 5 12.92 -8.33 0.21
C LEU A 5 12.19 -7.07 -0.27
N LYS A 6 12.30 -6.74 -1.56
CA LYS A 6 11.58 -5.60 -2.16
C LYS A 6 10.07 -5.83 -2.10
N VAL A 7 9.59 -7.03 -2.49
CA VAL A 7 8.16 -7.40 -2.40
C VAL A 7 7.64 -7.25 -0.97
N LEU A 8 8.34 -7.83 0.02
CA LEU A 8 7.93 -7.75 1.43
C LEU A 8 7.97 -6.32 1.98
N SER A 9 8.89 -5.49 1.48
CA SER A 9 8.96 -4.08 1.87
C SER A 9 7.71 -3.33 1.41
N VAL A 10 7.31 -3.49 0.14
CA VAL A 10 6.09 -2.87 -0.41
C VAL A 10 4.84 -3.37 0.31
N PHE A 11 4.74 -4.68 0.55
CA PHE A 11 3.65 -5.28 1.32
C PHE A 11 3.49 -4.63 2.70
N LYS A 12 4.59 -4.49 3.43
CA LYS A 12 4.60 -3.84 4.75
C LYS A 12 4.26 -2.35 4.69
N LYS A 13 4.73 -1.63 3.67
CA LYS A 13 4.42 -0.22 3.47
C LYS A 13 2.93 -0.01 3.23
N LEU A 14 2.32 -0.74 2.29
CA LEU A 14 0.88 -0.68 2.02
C LEU A 14 0.04 -0.96 3.28
N HIS A 15 0.44 -1.93 4.10
CA HIS A 15 -0.26 -2.22 5.35
C HIS A 15 -0.12 -1.14 6.42
N ARG A 16 0.97 -0.37 6.43
CA ARG A 16 1.10 0.80 7.30
C ARG A 16 0.28 1.96 6.77
N THR A 17 0.42 2.27 5.48
CA THR A 17 -0.29 3.39 4.84
C THR A 17 -1.81 3.24 4.94
N ARG A 18 -2.37 2.04 4.80
CA ARG A 18 -3.82 1.84 5.04
C ARG A 18 -4.26 2.21 6.46
N MET A 19 -3.41 2.00 7.47
CA MET A 19 -3.75 2.30 8.87
C MET A 19 -3.80 3.81 9.10
N ASP A 20 -2.94 4.54 8.39
CA ASP A 20 -2.92 6.00 8.44
C ASP A 20 -4.08 6.60 7.64
N VAL A 21 -4.33 6.10 6.42
CA VAL A 21 -5.37 6.63 5.50
C VAL A 21 -6.78 6.37 6.00
N PHE A 22 -7.06 5.15 6.45
CA PHE A 22 -8.40 4.73 6.86
C PHE A 22 -8.52 4.72 8.39
N ARG A 23 -7.79 5.61 9.07
CA ARG A 23 -7.89 5.79 10.52
C ARG A 23 -9.37 6.01 10.86
N GLU A 24 -9.87 5.27 11.84
CA GLU A 24 -11.28 5.29 12.31
C GLU A 24 -12.33 4.67 11.36
N ASP A 25 -11.96 4.21 10.15
CA ASP A 25 -12.86 3.45 9.27
C ASP A 25 -12.51 1.95 9.28
N GLU A 26 -13.03 1.22 10.27
CA GLU A 26 -12.82 -0.23 10.43
C GLU A 26 -13.25 -1.05 9.20
N ARG A 27 -14.29 -0.58 8.48
CA ARG A 27 -14.76 -1.27 7.26
C ARG A 27 -13.74 -1.10 6.14
N ALA A 28 -13.27 0.12 5.91
CA ALA A 28 -12.23 0.39 4.92
C ALA A 28 -10.89 -0.27 5.29
N LEU A 29 -10.50 -0.26 6.56
CA LEU A 29 -9.31 -0.97 7.06
C LEU A 29 -9.38 -2.45 6.73
N THR A 30 -10.52 -3.09 7.00
CA THR A 30 -10.72 -4.52 6.74
C THR A 30 -10.73 -4.81 5.24
N ALA A 31 -11.46 -4.02 4.44
CA ALA A 31 -11.49 -4.18 2.99
C ALA A 31 -10.10 -4.02 2.36
N ALA A 32 -9.35 -2.99 2.75
CA ALA A 32 -7.99 -2.76 2.28
C ALA A 32 -7.04 -3.90 2.68
N LYS A 33 -7.16 -4.42 3.90
CA LYS A 33 -6.37 -5.60 4.35
C LYS A 33 -6.63 -6.81 3.47
N LEU A 34 -7.90 -7.11 3.21
CA LEU A 34 -8.29 -8.26 2.39
C LEU A 34 -7.76 -8.10 0.96
N LYS A 35 -7.94 -6.92 0.36
CA LYS A 35 -7.49 -6.65 -1.01
C LYS A 35 -5.98 -6.75 -1.17
N ILE A 36 -5.21 -6.17 -0.25
CA ILE A 36 -3.73 -6.28 -0.26
C ILE A 36 -3.33 -7.76 -0.16
N ASN A 37 -3.90 -8.51 0.78
CA ASN A 37 -3.56 -9.93 0.94
C ASN A 37 -3.94 -10.77 -0.29
N GLU A 38 -5.09 -10.52 -0.89
CA GLU A 38 -5.58 -11.22 -2.08
C GLU A 38 -4.63 -11.02 -3.27
N GLU A 39 -4.26 -9.79 -3.58
CA GLU A 39 -3.37 -9.49 -4.72
C GLU A 39 -1.98 -10.10 -4.53
N PHE A 40 -1.39 -10.03 -3.33
CA PHE A 40 -0.10 -10.67 -3.08
C PHE A 40 -0.19 -12.21 -3.09
N LYS A 41 -1.31 -12.79 -2.64
CA LYS A 41 -1.53 -14.24 -2.68
C LYS A 41 -1.73 -14.73 -4.11
N LYS A 42 -2.49 -14.00 -4.94
CA LYS A 42 -2.73 -14.31 -6.35
C LYS A 42 -1.43 -14.41 -7.15
N ASN A 43 -0.47 -13.55 -6.85
CA ASN A 43 0.80 -13.46 -7.57
C ASN A 43 1.97 -14.18 -6.87
N LYS A 44 1.69 -14.98 -5.82
CA LYS A 44 2.72 -15.64 -5.00
C LYS A 44 3.67 -16.54 -5.79
N ASN A 45 3.18 -17.16 -6.86
CA ASN A 45 3.92 -18.11 -7.68
C ASN A 45 4.41 -17.49 -9.01
N GLU A 46 4.37 -16.17 -9.17
CA GLU A 46 4.95 -15.51 -10.33
C GLU A 46 6.48 -15.74 -10.35
N THR A 47 7.01 -16.08 -11.52
CA THR A 47 8.43 -16.39 -11.74
C THR A 47 9.09 -15.42 -12.72
N SER A 48 8.30 -14.65 -13.47
CA SER A 48 8.80 -13.59 -14.34
C SER A 48 9.33 -12.42 -13.52
N GLU A 49 10.65 -12.20 -13.57
CA GLU A 49 11.30 -11.09 -12.88
C GLU A 49 10.72 -9.73 -13.31
N GLU A 50 10.45 -9.57 -14.61
CA GLU A 50 9.85 -8.35 -15.17
C GLU A 50 8.46 -8.08 -14.59
N ASN A 51 7.63 -9.11 -14.47
CA ASN A 51 6.29 -8.97 -13.88
C ASN A 51 6.37 -8.61 -12.39
N ILE A 52 7.29 -9.24 -11.66
CA ILE A 52 7.50 -8.96 -10.24
C ILE A 52 7.95 -7.51 -10.05
N GLU A 53 8.86 -7.00 -10.88
CA GLU A 53 9.29 -5.60 -10.83
C GLU A 53 8.15 -4.62 -11.14
N LYS A 54 7.34 -4.92 -12.15
CA LYS A 54 6.13 -4.12 -12.46
C LYS A 54 5.16 -4.08 -11.28
N MET A 55 4.93 -5.22 -10.62
CA MET A 55 4.06 -5.30 -9.44
C MET A 55 4.60 -4.55 -8.23
N ILE A 56 5.92 -4.65 -7.98
CA ILE A 56 6.59 -3.86 -6.93
C ILE A 56 6.42 -2.36 -7.18
N LYS A 57 6.62 -1.92 -8.43
CA LYS A 57 6.47 -0.53 -8.82
C LYS A 57 5.03 -0.07 -8.60
N MET A 58 4.06 -0.80 -9.15
CA MET A 58 2.63 -0.50 -8.98
C MET A 58 2.23 -0.40 -7.50
N GLY A 59 2.66 -1.35 -6.66
CA GLY A 59 2.37 -1.30 -5.22
C GLY A 59 3.03 -0.12 -4.51
N SER A 60 4.20 0.33 -4.96
CA SER A 60 4.87 1.52 -4.42
C SER A 60 4.17 2.80 -4.86
N ASP A 61 3.72 2.88 -6.11
CA ASP A 61 2.98 4.02 -6.65
C ASP A 61 1.63 4.19 -5.93
N VAL A 62 0.91 3.09 -5.70
CA VAL A 62 -0.33 3.10 -4.89
C VAL A 62 -0.06 3.59 -3.47
N GLU A 63 1.04 3.15 -2.85
CA GLU A 63 1.39 3.61 -1.51
C GLU A 63 1.67 5.11 -1.46
N ALA A 64 2.39 5.65 -2.45
CA ALA A 64 2.69 7.07 -2.56
C ALA A 64 1.41 7.91 -2.68
N VAL A 65 0.51 7.53 -3.60
CA VAL A 65 -0.78 8.24 -3.81
C VAL A 65 -1.63 8.25 -2.53
N LEU A 66 -1.72 7.10 -1.84
CA LEU A 66 -2.46 7.00 -0.59
C LEU A 66 -1.85 7.90 0.50
N ARG A 67 -0.52 7.93 0.62
CA ARG A 67 0.18 8.76 1.61
C ARG A 67 0.03 10.25 1.32
N GLU A 68 0.14 10.67 0.06
CA GLU A 68 -0.09 12.06 -0.35
C GLU A 68 -1.51 12.52 -0.01
N THR A 69 -2.50 11.65 -0.18
CA THR A 69 -3.88 11.93 0.20
C THR A 69 -4.01 12.25 1.70
N VAL A 70 -3.34 11.48 2.56
CA VAL A 70 -3.35 11.74 4.02
C VAL A 70 -2.68 13.06 4.35
N LEU A 71 -1.49 13.32 3.80
CA LEU A 71 -0.76 14.57 4.04
C LEU A 71 -1.58 15.78 3.61
N GLN A 72 -2.29 15.69 2.49
CA GLN A 72 -3.20 16.76 2.05
C GLN A 72 -4.35 16.99 3.03
N VAL A 73 -4.98 15.93 3.54
CA VAL A 73 -6.07 16.04 4.52
C VAL A 73 -5.57 16.65 5.83
N GLU A 74 -4.42 16.23 6.34
CA GLU A 74 -3.83 16.77 7.59
C GLU A 74 -3.49 18.27 7.45
N HIS A 75 -2.84 18.70 6.36
CA HIS A 75 -2.56 20.14 6.15
C HIS A 75 -3.81 21.00 6.00
N VAL A 76 -4.88 20.49 5.38
CA VAL A 76 -6.17 21.21 5.28
C VAL A 76 -6.85 21.32 6.64
N ALA A 77 -6.69 20.33 7.52
CA ALA A 77 -7.21 20.38 8.89
C ALA A 77 -6.46 21.42 9.74
N GLU A 78 -5.14 21.49 9.63
CA GLU A 78 -4.31 22.46 10.37
C GLU A 78 -4.56 23.92 9.95
N ASN A 79 -4.83 24.17 8.67
CA ASN A 79 -5.10 25.52 8.14
C ASN A 79 -6.52 26.06 8.43
N LYS A 80 -7.35 25.34 9.18
CA LYS A 80 -8.72 25.75 9.55
C LYS A 80 -8.85 26.26 11.00
N LEU A 81 -7.74 26.54 11.69
CA LEU A 81 -7.71 27.12 13.04
C LEU A 81 -7.44 28.63 13.04
#